data_AF-A0A5C5SMI5-F1
#
_entry.id   AF-A0A5C5SMI5-F1
#
_cell.length_a   1.000
_cell.length_b   1.000
_cell.length_c   1.000
_cell.angle_alpha   90.00
_cell.angle_beta   90.00
_cell.angle_gamma   90.00
#
_symmetry.space_group_name_H-M   'P 1'
#
loop_
_entity.id
_entity.type
_entity.pdbx_description
1 polymer ?
#
loop_
_entity_poly.entity_id
_entity_poly.type
_entity_poly.pdbx_seq_one_letter_code
_entity_poly.pdbx_strand_id
1 'polypeptide(L)'
;MFKKVTLYTNRLEELKGFYEYQLGFRIVEEDEVGFTLSIGESQLVFKKSERKAFYHFAFNIPGNQFTLAKSWANSRVTLNRQDGMDEIYYANFNADAFYFQDPAGNVIEFIARRNVDRMGDFTVDSLLNISEVSITTPHVKEIGHRLEEMDIPVRGNKGIEPHTLNFLGRDDTFLLLVPPKRVWYFSKQKSETHPLSVELMDGRQIDITDDGEFKKTDAGNPISDKLEEMEFSGVALLKQKETWSTAKGLADRANERPNAIDTRFGIASGCKIFTAVIICQLVEEGHLSFEAKLSELLPGQFPDFPVTIHQLLTHTSGIPDYFDEETMDDFEELWRERPMYTMKTGSDFLPFFQNKPMISAPGDRFQYNNAGFITLGLVVEKLTGQPFIEAVEERVFARAEMAGSGYFSLDQLPAQTAFGYIEEKNAWRTNQYAIPIIGGADGGAFVTANDMVRFWERLMDYTLLSENMTDRMLSSHVTGESGNYGYGVWIEQQNGTATKYHVMGYDPGVSFHSGYYPEDGSVLTVLSNKSNGAFDAMKLIESALASKAEQI
;
A
#
# COMPACT_ATOMS: atom_id res chain seq x y z
N MET A 1 18.40 5.91 -11.48
CA MET A 1 17.61 4.84 -12.15
C MET A 1 17.36 3.63 -11.25
N PHE A 2 18.41 2.96 -10.76
CA PHE A 2 18.25 1.70 -10.02
C PHE A 2 17.90 1.94 -8.55
N LYS A 3 16.77 1.37 -8.11
CA LYS A 3 16.43 1.25 -6.68
C LYS A 3 17.06 -0.01 -6.10
N LYS A 4 16.83 -1.16 -6.77
CA LYS A 4 17.28 -2.47 -6.30
C LYS A 4 17.69 -3.35 -7.48
N VAL A 5 18.81 -4.05 -7.36
CA VAL A 5 19.29 -5.00 -8.38
C VAL A 5 19.47 -6.35 -7.71
N THR A 6 18.84 -7.40 -8.23
CA THR A 6 18.92 -8.76 -7.70
C THR A 6 19.69 -9.66 -8.67
N LEU A 7 20.77 -10.25 -8.16
CA LEU A 7 21.64 -11.19 -8.86
C LEU A 7 21.56 -12.56 -8.17
N TYR A 8 21.77 -13.63 -8.92
CA TYR A 8 21.66 -15.00 -8.41
C TYR A 8 23.02 -15.68 -8.34
N THR A 9 23.26 -16.50 -7.32
CA THR A 9 24.57 -17.14 -7.15
C THR A 9 24.46 -18.50 -6.46
N ASN A 10 25.31 -19.43 -6.88
CA ASN A 10 25.54 -20.70 -6.18
C ASN A 10 26.66 -20.62 -5.12
N ARG A 11 27.18 -19.41 -4.87
CA ARG A 11 28.26 -19.12 -3.92
C ARG A 11 27.86 -18.02 -2.94
N LEU A 12 26.62 -18.09 -2.44
CA LEU A 12 26.03 -17.04 -1.59
C LEU A 12 26.89 -16.75 -0.35
N GLU A 13 27.32 -17.78 0.38
CA GLU A 13 28.16 -17.62 1.58
C GLU A 13 29.54 -17.01 1.28
N GLU A 14 30.18 -17.42 0.19
CA GLU A 14 31.46 -16.85 -0.24
C GLU A 14 31.31 -15.37 -0.62
N LEU A 15 30.23 -15.03 -1.32
CA LEU A 15 29.93 -13.64 -1.66
C LEU A 15 29.64 -12.82 -0.41
N LYS A 16 28.82 -13.34 0.51
CA LYS A 16 28.52 -12.65 1.77
C LYS A 16 29.81 -12.31 2.52
N GLY A 17 30.68 -13.30 2.73
CA GLY A 17 31.95 -13.09 3.41
C GLY A 17 32.89 -12.12 2.68
N PHE A 18 32.90 -12.15 1.35
CA PHE A 18 33.66 -11.20 0.54
C PHE A 18 33.15 -9.76 0.67
N TYR A 19 31.86 -9.53 0.52
CA TYR A 19 31.31 -8.18 0.59
C TYR A 19 31.34 -7.63 2.03
N GLU A 20 30.95 -8.42 3.02
CA GLU A 20 30.90 -7.99 4.42
C GLU A 20 32.29 -7.83 5.03
N TYR A 21 33.16 -8.84 4.95
CA TYR A 21 34.42 -8.83 5.69
C TYR A 21 35.61 -8.31 4.87
N GLN A 22 35.70 -8.66 3.58
CA GLN A 22 36.84 -8.26 2.75
C GLN A 22 36.67 -6.84 2.21
N LEU A 23 35.46 -6.48 1.77
CA LEU A 23 35.16 -5.13 1.28
C LEU A 23 34.50 -4.22 2.32
N GLY A 24 33.92 -4.75 3.40
CA GLY A 24 33.36 -3.92 4.48
C GLY A 24 31.96 -3.37 4.20
N PHE A 25 31.23 -3.88 3.21
CA PHE A 25 29.87 -3.44 2.90
C PHE A 25 28.92 -3.74 4.05
N ARG A 26 27.95 -2.85 4.25
CA ARG A 26 26.85 -3.06 5.19
C ARG A 26 25.77 -3.95 4.56
N ILE A 27 25.52 -5.09 5.18
CA ILE A 27 24.33 -5.90 4.92
C ILE A 27 23.14 -5.24 5.63
N VAL A 28 22.08 -4.92 4.87
CA VAL A 28 20.87 -4.26 5.39
C VAL A 28 19.69 -5.21 5.55
N GLU A 29 19.75 -6.37 4.92
CA GLU A 29 18.75 -7.43 4.98
C GLU A 29 19.43 -8.77 4.69
N GLU A 30 19.05 -9.82 5.39
CA GLU A 30 19.55 -11.18 5.19
C GLU A 30 18.47 -12.20 5.59
N ASP A 31 18.33 -13.25 4.80
CA ASP A 31 17.52 -14.44 5.10
C ASP A 31 18.23 -15.72 4.60
N GLU A 32 17.57 -16.87 4.72
CA GLU A 32 18.13 -18.16 4.27
C GLU A 32 18.37 -18.25 2.75
N VAL A 33 17.79 -17.32 1.97
CA VAL A 33 17.82 -17.34 0.51
C VAL A 33 18.58 -16.16 -0.10
N GLY A 34 19.11 -15.21 0.68
CA GLY A 34 19.87 -14.09 0.16
C GLY A 34 20.32 -13.04 1.19
N PHE A 35 21.09 -12.06 0.70
CA PHE A 35 21.48 -10.87 1.45
C PHE A 35 21.48 -9.61 0.57
N THR A 36 21.25 -8.45 1.19
CA THR A 36 21.17 -7.14 0.54
C THR A 36 22.27 -6.22 1.04
N LEU A 37 23.00 -5.61 0.11
CA LEU A 37 23.99 -4.57 0.35
C LEU A 37 23.40 -3.19 0.06
N SER A 38 23.73 -2.21 0.91
CA SER A 38 23.46 -0.80 0.62
C SER A 38 24.59 -0.20 -0.20
N ILE A 39 24.25 0.46 -1.30
CA ILE A 39 25.16 1.10 -2.26
C ILE A 39 24.70 2.56 -2.43
N GLY A 40 24.99 3.41 -1.44
CA GLY A 40 24.48 4.78 -1.41
C GLY A 40 22.95 4.81 -1.58
N GLU A 41 22.46 5.33 -2.71
CA GLU A 41 21.02 5.43 -3.00
C GLU A 41 20.37 4.14 -3.55
N SER A 42 21.17 3.12 -3.89
CA SER A 42 20.69 1.86 -4.47
C SER A 42 20.94 0.66 -3.54
N GLN A 43 20.29 -0.47 -3.83
CA GLN A 43 20.51 -1.75 -3.17
C GLN A 43 20.98 -2.82 -4.15
N LEU A 44 21.94 -3.65 -3.75
CA LEU A 44 22.38 -4.84 -4.49
C LEU A 44 22.05 -6.09 -3.68
N VAL A 45 21.28 -7.00 -4.24
CA VAL A 45 20.86 -8.25 -3.61
C VAL A 45 21.53 -9.42 -4.30
N PHE A 46 22.04 -10.35 -3.49
CA PHE A 46 22.42 -11.67 -3.94
C PHE A 46 21.43 -12.70 -3.40
N LYS A 47 20.83 -13.47 -4.30
CA LYS A 47 19.94 -14.60 -3.96
C LYS A 47 20.58 -15.93 -4.29
N LYS A 48 20.29 -16.93 -3.46
CA LYS A 48 20.72 -18.31 -3.65
C LYS A 48 20.14 -18.89 -4.95
N SER A 49 20.97 -19.59 -5.71
CA SER A 49 20.58 -20.37 -6.88
C SER A 49 21.48 -21.60 -7.00
N GLU A 50 20.96 -22.69 -7.55
CA GLU A 50 21.76 -23.89 -7.84
C GLU A 50 22.70 -23.68 -9.04
N ARG A 51 22.37 -22.71 -9.92
CA ARG A 51 23.14 -22.43 -11.13
C ARG A 51 24.32 -21.52 -10.83
N LYS A 52 25.49 -21.88 -11.35
CA LYS A 52 26.64 -20.97 -11.39
C LYS A 52 26.32 -19.78 -12.31
N ALA A 53 26.46 -18.57 -11.77
CA ALA A 53 26.24 -17.34 -12.50
C ALA A 53 27.29 -16.29 -12.12
N PHE A 54 27.58 -15.40 -13.08
CA PHE A 54 28.36 -14.20 -12.85
C PHE A 54 27.85 -13.06 -13.75
N TYR A 55 28.06 -11.84 -13.30
CA TYR A 55 27.49 -10.63 -13.89
C TYR A 55 28.58 -9.58 -14.04
N HIS A 56 28.28 -8.53 -14.78
CA HIS A 56 29.04 -7.30 -14.76
C HIS A 56 28.16 -6.16 -14.23
N PHE A 57 28.68 -5.43 -13.26
CA PHE A 57 28.03 -4.24 -12.73
C PHE A 57 29.08 -3.23 -12.24
N ALA A 58 28.68 -1.97 -12.20
CA ALA A 58 29.52 -0.85 -11.82
C ALA A 58 28.91 -0.06 -10.67
N PHE A 59 29.76 0.54 -9.83
CA PHE A 59 29.36 1.51 -8.81
C PHE A 59 29.93 2.88 -9.14
N ASN A 60 29.10 3.91 -9.03
CA ASN A 60 29.56 5.28 -9.11
C ASN A 60 30.34 5.61 -7.84
N ILE A 61 31.53 6.18 -8.01
CA ILE A 61 32.32 6.78 -6.93
C ILE A 61 32.48 8.28 -7.16
N PRO A 62 32.76 9.09 -6.11
CA PRO A 62 32.99 10.51 -6.26
C PRO A 62 34.16 10.79 -7.21
N GLY A 63 33.99 11.76 -8.11
CA GLY A 63 34.92 12.07 -9.18
C GLY A 63 36.32 12.39 -8.68
N ASN A 64 36.42 13.20 -7.64
CA ASN A 64 37.67 13.59 -6.99
C ASN A 64 38.32 12.48 -6.12
N GLN A 65 37.68 11.33 -5.92
CA GLN A 65 38.19 10.27 -5.02
C GLN A 65 38.73 9.04 -5.77
N PHE A 66 38.85 9.06 -7.10
CA PHE A 66 39.31 7.90 -7.88
C PHE A 66 40.58 7.23 -7.33
N THR A 67 41.64 8.00 -7.09
CA THR A 67 42.92 7.47 -6.57
C THR A 67 42.78 6.86 -5.18
N LEU A 68 41.95 7.47 -4.31
CA LEU A 68 41.69 6.95 -2.97
C LEU A 68 40.89 5.64 -3.03
N ALA A 69 39.86 5.59 -3.87
CA ALA A 69 39.05 4.40 -4.09
C ALA A 69 39.89 3.24 -4.64
N LYS A 70 40.77 3.51 -5.60
CA LYS A 70 41.68 2.51 -6.16
C LYS A 70 42.67 1.99 -5.13
N SER A 71 43.27 2.88 -4.32
CA SER A 71 44.15 2.48 -3.22
C SER A 71 43.41 1.62 -2.18
N TRP A 72 42.19 2.03 -1.82
CA TRP A 72 41.31 1.30 -0.92
C TRP A 72 41.01 -0.11 -1.45
N ALA A 73 40.66 -0.24 -2.72
CA ALA A 73 40.38 -1.52 -3.36
C ALA A 73 41.64 -2.40 -3.46
N ASN A 74 42.77 -1.85 -3.90
CA ASN A 74 44.01 -2.61 -4.07
C ASN A 74 44.57 -3.18 -2.75
N SER A 75 44.21 -2.59 -1.60
CA SER A 75 44.54 -3.14 -0.28
C SER A 75 43.67 -4.33 0.16
N ARG A 76 42.56 -4.58 -0.55
CA ARG A 76 41.54 -5.58 -0.20
C ARG A 76 41.39 -6.66 -1.27
N VAL A 77 41.54 -6.31 -2.54
CA VAL A 77 41.34 -7.20 -3.68
C VAL A 77 42.48 -7.06 -4.69
N THR A 78 42.65 -8.08 -5.52
CA THR A 78 43.54 -7.99 -6.69
C THR A 78 42.82 -7.26 -7.81
N LEU A 79 43.32 -6.10 -8.20
CA LEU A 79 42.80 -5.38 -9.35
C LEU A 79 43.07 -6.15 -10.64
N ASN A 80 42.09 -6.15 -11.52
CA ASN A 80 42.22 -6.76 -12.83
C ASN A 80 43.21 -5.96 -13.69
N ARG A 81 43.94 -6.67 -14.56
CA ARG A 81 44.96 -6.09 -15.43
C ARG A 81 44.79 -6.49 -16.89
N GLN A 82 45.02 -5.53 -17.78
CA GLN A 82 45.05 -5.74 -19.22
C GLN A 82 46.17 -4.88 -19.82
N ASP A 83 47.03 -5.50 -20.63
CA ASP A 83 48.17 -4.83 -21.29
C ASP A 83 49.08 -4.04 -20.33
N GLY A 84 49.21 -4.52 -19.09
CA GLY A 84 50.01 -3.90 -18.03
C GLY A 84 49.31 -2.78 -17.25
N MET A 85 48.11 -2.38 -17.65
CA MET A 85 47.28 -1.36 -16.99
C MET A 85 46.29 -2.01 -16.01
N ASP A 86 45.89 -1.29 -14.96
CA ASP A 86 44.82 -1.63 -14.00
C ASP A 86 43.79 -0.48 -13.83
N GLU A 87 43.78 0.46 -14.76
CA GLU A 87 42.78 1.53 -14.87
C GLU A 87 42.58 1.93 -16.34
N ILE A 88 41.46 2.59 -16.61
CA ILE A 88 41.11 3.12 -17.93
C ILE A 88 40.39 4.45 -17.79
N TYR A 89 40.67 5.36 -18.72
CA TYR A 89 39.93 6.61 -18.87
C TYR A 89 38.93 6.52 -20.04
N TYR A 90 37.66 6.71 -19.74
CA TYR A 90 36.56 6.74 -20.70
C TYR A 90 36.26 8.17 -21.16
N ALA A 91 36.86 8.59 -22.28
CA ALA A 91 36.66 9.93 -22.83
C ALA A 91 35.17 10.28 -23.07
N ASN A 92 34.37 9.31 -23.53
CA ASN A 92 32.93 9.52 -23.79
C ASN A 92 32.09 9.73 -22.53
N PHE A 93 32.63 9.40 -21.37
CA PHE A 93 31.95 9.54 -20.08
C PHE A 93 32.68 10.51 -19.14
N ASN A 94 33.83 11.05 -19.57
CA ASN A 94 34.74 11.82 -18.73
C ASN A 94 34.92 11.15 -17.36
N ALA A 95 35.36 9.89 -17.38
CA ALA A 95 35.40 9.05 -16.20
C ALA A 95 36.63 8.15 -16.17
N ASP A 96 37.16 7.91 -14.97
CA ASP A 96 38.18 6.90 -14.74
C ASP A 96 37.57 5.68 -14.10
N ALA A 97 38.01 4.49 -14.49
CA ALA A 97 37.50 3.24 -13.97
C ALA A 97 38.62 2.23 -13.66
N PHE A 98 38.36 1.37 -12.68
CA PHE A 98 39.16 0.17 -12.43
C PHE A 98 38.24 -1.01 -12.11
N TYR A 99 38.78 -2.22 -12.25
CA TYR A 99 38.02 -3.46 -12.19
C TYR A 99 38.63 -4.47 -11.24
N PHE A 100 37.80 -5.34 -10.67
CA PHE A 100 38.22 -6.53 -9.94
C PHE A 100 37.14 -7.61 -10.04
N GLN A 101 37.37 -8.77 -9.44
CA GLN A 101 36.40 -9.87 -9.40
C GLN A 101 36.10 -10.29 -7.96
N ASP A 102 34.86 -10.71 -7.73
CA ASP A 102 34.46 -11.40 -6.49
C ASP A 102 34.57 -12.93 -6.64
N PRO A 103 34.34 -13.71 -5.57
CA PRO A 103 34.45 -15.16 -5.61
C PRO A 103 33.53 -15.83 -6.64
N ALA A 104 32.35 -15.28 -6.92
CA ALA A 104 31.44 -15.81 -7.92
C ALA A 104 31.97 -15.61 -9.35
N GLY A 105 32.88 -14.66 -9.54
CA GLY A 105 33.46 -14.27 -10.83
C GLY A 105 32.80 -13.03 -11.41
N ASN A 106 31.98 -12.31 -10.63
CA ASN A 106 31.37 -11.07 -11.09
C ASN A 106 32.47 -10.06 -11.45
N VAL A 107 32.31 -9.36 -12.56
CA VAL A 107 33.23 -8.30 -12.99
C VAL A 107 32.74 -6.98 -12.44
N ILE A 108 33.39 -6.50 -11.38
CA ILE A 108 32.96 -5.31 -10.64
C ILE A 108 33.79 -4.13 -11.13
N GLU A 109 33.09 -3.04 -11.46
CA GLU A 109 33.69 -1.77 -11.87
C GLU A 109 33.44 -0.68 -10.83
N PHE A 110 34.47 0.08 -10.51
CA PHE A 110 34.30 1.36 -9.82
C PHE A 110 34.59 2.45 -10.84
N ILE A 111 33.61 3.32 -11.09
CA ILE A 111 33.68 4.38 -12.11
C ILE A 111 33.53 5.76 -11.47
N ALA A 112 34.53 6.61 -11.67
CA ALA A 112 34.60 7.98 -11.15
C ALA A 112 34.22 8.99 -12.23
N ARG A 113 32.93 9.25 -12.38
CA ARG A 113 32.43 10.32 -13.28
C ARG A 113 32.63 11.67 -12.62
N ARG A 114 33.05 12.69 -13.39
CA ARG A 114 33.38 14.03 -12.87
C ARG A 114 32.14 14.91 -12.60
N ASN A 115 31.11 14.33 -11.99
CA ASN A 115 29.80 14.97 -11.78
C ASN A 115 29.53 15.27 -10.29
N VAL A 116 30.00 14.40 -9.39
CA VAL A 116 29.79 14.53 -7.94
C VAL A 116 31.12 14.34 -7.21
N ASP A 117 31.49 15.31 -6.39
CA ASP A 117 32.69 15.26 -5.55
C ASP A 117 32.33 15.12 -4.06
N ARG A 118 33.17 14.41 -3.30
CA ARG A 118 33.05 14.29 -1.83
C ARG A 118 34.40 14.59 -1.17
N MET A 119 34.35 15.22 -0.01
CA MET A 119 35.55 15.51 0.79
C MET A 119 35.77 14.40 1.83
N GLY A 120 37.04 14.16 2.18
CA GLY A 120 37.44 13.17 3.17
C GLY A 120 38.05 11.89 2.57
N ASP A 121 38.31 10.91 3.44
CA ASP A 121 38.84 9.61 3.06
C ASP A 121 37.80 8.78 2.30
N PHE A 122 38.25 7.87 1.43
CA PHE A 122 37.37 6.93 0.76
C PHE A 122 37.09 5.70 1.63
N THR A 123 35.81 5.42 1.84
CA THR A 123 35.29 4.18 2.43
C THR A 123 34.22 3.60 1.51
N VAL A 124 33.74 2.39 1.81
CA VAL A 124 32.63 1.81 1.04
C VAL A 124 31.35 2.67 1.11
N ASP A 125 31.16 3.47 2.17
CA ASP A 125 30.04 4.42 2.29
C ASP A 125 30.19 5.64 1.37
N SER A 126 31.36 5.79 0.72
CA SER A 126 31.60 6.83 -0.29
C SER A 126 30.95 6.48 -1.63
N LEU A 127 30.54 5.23 -1.86
CA LEU A 127 29.81 4.83 -3.06
C LEU A 127 28.50 5.61 -3.18
N LEU A 128 28.18 6.07 -4.40
CA LEU A 128 27.03 6.92 -4.66
C LEU A 128 25.77 6.10 -4.95
N ASN A 129 25.87 5.17 -5.90
CA ASN A 129 24.78 4.33 -6.39
C ASN A 129 25.34 3.25 -7.31
N ILE A 130 24.50 2.29 -7.70
CA ILE A 130 24.81 1.38 -8.81
C ILE A 130 24.81 2.20 -10.10
N SER A 131 25.94 2.23 -10.82
CA SER A 131 26.08 2.94 -12.09
C SER A 131 25.61 2.09 -13.25
N GLU A 132 26.04 0.84 -13.33
CA GLU A 132 25.79 0.02 -14.51
C GLU A 132 25.44 -1.41 -14.12
N VAL A 133 24.53 -2.04 -14.86
CA VAL A 133 24.20 -3.48 -14.71
C VAL A 133 24.07 -4.10 -16.09
N SER A 134 24.78 -5.21 -16.32
CA SER A 134 24.72 -5.91 -17.59
C SER A 134 23.50 -6.83 -17.72
N ILE A 135 22.74 -6.67 -18.81
CA ILE A 135 21.79 -7.67 -19.29
C ILE A 135 22.45 -8.39 -20.47
N THR A 136 22.96 -9.59 -20.22
CA THR A 136 23.50 -10.45 -21.28
C THR A 136 22.40 -11.37 -21.78
N THR A 137 22.05 -11.26 -23.06
CA THR A 137 20.89 -11.99 -23.63
C THR A 137 21.09 -12.28 -25.11
N PRO A 138 20.67 -13.46 -25.63
CA PRO A 138 20.59 -13.68 -27.07
C PRO A 138 19.46 -12.87 -27.74
N HIS A 139 18.54 -12.30 -26.96
CA HIS A 139 17.36 -11.55 -27.40
C HIS A 139 17.59 -10.02 -27.42
N VAL A 140 18.81 -9.55 -27.74
CA VAL A 140 19.23 -8.14 -27.62
C VAL A 140 18.21 -7.16 -28.24
N LYS A 141 17.70 -7.45 -29.44
CA LYS A 141 16.75 -6.55 -30.10
C LYS A 141 15.40 -6.48 -29.39
N GLU A 142 14.88 -7.63 -28.96
CA GLU A 142 13.59 -7.72 -28.27
C GLU A 142 13.63 -7.06 -26.90
N ILE A 143 14.66 -7.38 -26.10
CA ILE A 143 14.86 -6.74 -24.79
C ILE A 143 15.09 -5.25 -24.96
N GLY A 144 15.90 -4.84 -25.95
CA GLY A 144 16.16 -3.44 -26.23
C GLY A 144 14.90 -2.64 -26.53
N HIS A 145 14.03 -3.15 -27.40
CA HIS A 145 12.75 -2.50 -27.69
C HIS A 145 11.83 -2.43 -26.48
N ARG A 146 11.73 -3.48 -25.67
CA ARG A 146 10.96 -3.44 -24.42
C ARG A 146 11.48 -2.39 -23.45
N LEU A 147 12.80 -2.26 -23.32
CA LEU A 147 13.39 -1.23 -22.47
C LEU A 147 13.11 0.17 -23.01
N GLU A 148 13.12 0.38 -24.32
CA GLU A 148 12.71 1.64 -24.95
C GLU A 148 11.21 1.94 -24.70
N GLU A 149 10.32 0.94 -24.79
CA GLU A 149 8.89 1.06 -24.44
C GLU A 149 8.68 1.42 -22.96
N MET A 150 9.61 1.00 -22.10
CA MET A 150 9.68 1.41 -20.70
C MET A 150 10.35 2.78 -20.50
N ASP A 151 10.46 3.63 -21.51
CA ASP A 151 11.14 4.95 -21.45
C ASP A 151 12.58 4.87 -20.88
N ILE A 152 13.30 3.78 -21.20
CA ILE A 152 14.73 3.62 -20.92
C ILE A 152 15.46 3.74 -22.25
N PRO A 153 15.77 4.98 -22.69
CA PRO A 153 16.22 5.22 -24.06
C PRO A 153 17.63 4.71 -24.28
N VAL A 154 17.92 4.31 -25.53
CA VAL A 154 19.31 4.05 -25.96
C VAL A 154 20.10 5.35 -25.95
N ARG A 155 21.27 5.33 -25.32
CA ARG A 155 22.15 6.49 -25.23
C ARG A 155 22.48 7.04 -26.62
N GLY A 156 22.18 8.32 -26.83
CA GLY A 156 22.42 9.02 -28.09
C GLY A 156 21.39 8.72 -29.19
N ASN A 157 20.28 8.05 -28.88
CA ASN A 157 19.15 7.78 -29.78
C ASN A 157 19.56 7.11 -31.10
N LYS A 158 20.53 6.19 -31.06
CA LYS A 158 21.04 5.49 -32.24
C LYS A 158 20.28 4.20 -32.58
N GLY A 159 19.28 3.83 -31.79
CA GLY A 159 18.59 2.55 -31.87
C GLY A 159 19.44 1.38 -31.34
N ILE A 160 18.82 0.19 -31.25
CA ILE A 160 19.45 -1.02 -30.71
C ILE A 160 20.30 -1.73 -31.76
N GLU A 161 21.58 -1.94 -31.45
CA GLU A 161 22.55 -2.68 -32.26
C GLU A 161 22.73 -4.11 -31.73
N PRO A 162 22.12 -5.14 -32.35
CA PRO A 162 21.97 -6.48 -31.76
C PRO A 162 23.28 -7.27 -31.56
N HIS A 163 24.35 -6.86 -32.24
CA HIS A 163 25.64 -7.56 -32.21
C HIS A 163 26.70 -6.82 -31.39
N THR A 164 26.33 -5.73 -30.71
CA THR A 164 27.27 -4.90 -29.96
C THR A 164 26.73 -4.56 -28.57
N LEU A 165 27.52 -3.80 -27.80
CA LEU A 165 27.12 -3.30 -26.50
C LEU A 165 26.24 -2.05 -26.66
N ASN A 166 25.05 -2.06 -26.07
CA ASN A 166 24.13 -0.94 -26.03
C ASN A 166 24.04 -0.38 -24.61
N PHE A 167 24.12 0.93 -24.46
CA PHE A 167 23.89 1.62 -23.20
C PHE A 167 22.47 2.16 -23.21
N LEU A 168 21.63 1.72 -22.28
CA LEU A 168 20.25 2.20 -22.15
C LEU A 168 20.09 2.90 -20.81
N GLY A 169 19.60 4.14 -20.84
CA GLY A 169 19.35 4.94 -19.65
C GLY A 169 19.73 6.41 -19.79
N ARG A 170 19.69 7.10 -18.65
CA ARG A 170 19.91 8.55 -18.54
C ARG A 170 20.97 8.86 -17.49
N ASP A 171 21.57 10.04 -17.64
CA ASP A 171 22.60 10.60 -16.76
C ASP A 171 23.80 9.66 -16.61
N ASP A 172 24.00 9.11 -15.41
CA ASP A 172 25.15 8.30 -15.01
C ASP A 172 24.78 6.85 -14.66
N THR A 173 23.57 6.43 -15.06
CA THR A 173 23.05 5.10 -14.77
C THR A 173 22.56 4.38 -16.01
N PHE A 174 23.12 3.20 -16.30
CA PHE A 174 22.90 2.49 -17.55
C PHE A 174 22.65 0.99 -17.36
N LEU A 175 21.66 0.47 -18.08
CA LEU A 175 21.60 -0.95 -18.41
C LEU A 175 22.52 -1.20 -19.60
N LEU A 176 23.42 -2.17 -19.44
CA LEU A 176 24.35 -2.58 -20.48
C LEU A 176 23.79 -3.81 -21.19
N LEU A 177 23.09 -3.57 -22.29
CA LEU A 177 22.46 -4.64 -23.05
C LEU A 177 23.44 -5.20 -24.09
N VAL A 178 23.73 -6.49 -23.97
CA VAL A 178 24.85 -7.12 -24.68
C VAL A 178 24.53 -8.55 -25.13
N PRO A 179 25.00 -8.98 -26.32
CA PRO A 179 24.93 -10.38 -26.70
C PRO A 179 25.88 -11.25 -25.85
N PRO A 180 25.62 -12.57 -25.72
CA PRO A 180 26.54 -13.48 -25.05
C PRO A 180 27.90 -13.52 -25.75
N LYS A 181 28.92 -13.96 -25.02
CA LYS A 181 30.31 -14.13 -25.47
C LYS A 181 31.11 -12.83 -25.65
N ARG A 182 30.59 -11.67 -25.24
CA ARG A 182 31.38 -10.43 -25.17
C ARG A 182 32.41 -10.52 -24.04
N VAL A 183 33.63 -10.07 -24.28
CA VAL A 183 34.65 -9.95 -23.22
C VAL A 183 34.59 -8.55 -22.61
N TRP A 184 34.47 -8.47 -21.28
CA TRP A 184 34.53 -7.18 -20.55
C TRP A 184 35.97 -6.66 -20.48
N TYR A 185 36.13 -5.34 -20.44
CA TYR A 185 37.44 -4.73 -20.22
C TYR A 185 38.06 -5.27 -18.94
N PHE A 186 39.37 -5.50 -18.97
CA PHE A 186 40.11 -6.08 -17.84
C PHE A 186 39.59 -7.45 -17.38
N SER A 187 38.74 -8.13 -18.16
CA SER A 187 38.28 -9.49 -17.85
C SER A 187 38.73 -10.49 -18.90
N LYS A 188 38.93 -11.73 -18.47
CA LYS A 188 39.12 -12.88 -19.39
C LYS A 188 37.81 -13.65 -19.61
N GLN A 189 36.76 -13.29 -18.87
CA GLN A 189 35.48 -13.97 -18.92
C GLN A 189 34.63 -13.45 -20.08
N LYS A 190 33.96 -14.38 -20.75
CA LYS A 190 32.99 -14.11 -21.80
C LYS A 190 31.62 -13.98 -21.16
N SER A 191 30.86 -12.94 -21.48
CA SER A 191 29.52 -12.71 -20.93
C SER A 191 28.60 -13.91 -21.17
N GLU A 192 27.84 -14.29 -20.15
CA GLU A 192 26.90 -15.39 -20.16
C GLU A 192 25.50 -14.92 -19.76
N THR A 193 24.48 -15.56 -20.32
CA THR A 193 23.09 -15.26 -20.01
C THR A 193 22.71 -15.85 -18.66
N HIS A 194 22.30 -14.99 -17.74
CA HIS A 194 21.85 -15.35 -16.40
C HIS A 194 20.61 -14.54 -16.03
N PRO A 195 19.71 -15.09 -15.20
CA PRO A 195 18.55 -14.35 -14.74
C PRO A 195 18.98 -13.20 -13.85
N LEU A 196 18.23 -12.12 -13.85
CA LEU A 196 18.41 -10.99 -12.94
C LEU A 196 17.08 -10.25 -12.81
N SER A 197 16.96 -9.45 -11.76
CA SER A 197 15.82 -8.56 -11.55
C SER A 197 16.32 -7.15 -11.24
N VAL A 198 15.70 -6.14 -11.82
CA VAL A 198 16.00 -4.73 -11.58
C VAL A 198 14.71 -3.99 -11.26
N GLU A 199 14.66 -3.41 -10.07
CA GLU A 199 13.63 -2.46 -9.65
C GLU A 199 14.14 -1.03 -9.90
N LEU A 200 13.35 -0.24 -10.62
CA LEU A 200 13.62 1.17 -10.85
C LEU A 200 13.09 2.03 -9.71
N MET A 201 13.57 3.27 -9.61
CA MET A 201 13.14 4.23 -8.57
C MET A 201 11.62 4.51 -8.57
N ASP A 202 10.98 4.39 -9.73
CA ASP A 202 9.53 4.55 -9.91
C ASP A 202 8.71 3.26 -9.69
N GLY A 203 9.36 2.18 -9.24
CA GLY A 203 8.72 0.90 -8.91
C GLY A 203 8.57 -0.06 -10.09
N ARG A 204 8.92 0.34 -11.33
CA ARG A 204 8.90 -0.58 -12.48
C ARG A 204 9.95 -1.69 -12.32
N GLN A 205 9.61 -2.87 -12.82
CA GLN A 205 10.43 -4.08 -12.71
C GLN A 205 10.92 -4.56 -14.07
N ILE A 206 12.19 -4.96 -14.13
CA ILE A 206 12.81 -5.61 -15.28
C ILE A 206 13.31 -6.97 -14.81
N ASP A 207 12.55 -8.00 -15.15
CA ASP A 207 12.88 -9.38 -14.81
C ASP A 207 13.37 -10.11 -16.05
N ILE A 208 14.57 -10.66 -15.99
CA ILE A 208 15.18 -11.45 -17.07
C ILE A 208 15.23 -12.92 -16.61
N THR A 209 14.76 -13.81 -17.47
CA THR A 209 14.73 -15.26 -17.20
C THR A 209 16.10 -15.91 -17.42
N ASP A 210 16.20 -17.20 -17.08
CA ASP A 210 17.40 -18.01 -17.30
C ASP A 210 17.83 -18.09 -18.77
N ASP A 211 16.87 -17.98 -19.69
CA ASP A 211 17.08 -18.01 -21.14
C ASP A 211 17.39 -16.61 -21.72
N GLY A 212 17.37 -15.57 -20.88
CA GLY A 212 17.64 -14.18 -21.27
C GLY A 212 16.44 -13.48 -21.89
N GLU A 213 15.25 -14.05 -21.78
CA GLU A 213 14.01 -13.40 -22.19
C GLU A 213 13.52 -12.44 -21.10
N PHE A 214 12.75 -11.44 -21.48
CA PHE A 214 12.01 -10.65 -20.51
C PHE A 214 10.98 -11.59 -19.91
N LYS A 215 11.01 -11.80 -18.59
CA LYS A 215 10.02 -12.62 -17.90
C LYS A 215 8.67 -12.08 -18.31
N LYS A 216 7.86 -12.91 -18.95
CA LYS A 216 6.46 -12.60 -19.18
C LYS A 216 5.84 -12.45 -17.80
N THR A 217 5.81 -11.23 -17.29
CA THR A 217 4.66 -10.78 -16.53
C THR A 217 3.49 -11.12 -17.44
N ASP A 218 2.58 -11.98 -16.97
CA ASP A 218 1.28 -12.11 -17.60
C ASP A 218 0.84 -10.70 -18.01
N ALA A 219 0.43 -10.57 -19.29
CA ALA A 219 0.08 -9.32 -19.93
C ALA A 219 -0.55 -8.33 -18.94
N GLY A 220 -0.11 -7.07 -18.97
CA GLY A 220 -0.42 -5.99 -18.02
C GLY A 220 -1.66 -6.25 -17.20
N ASN A 221 -1.52 -6.28 -15.87
CA ASN A 221 -2.62 -6.57 -14.96
C ASN A 221 -3.84 -5.73 -15.38
N PRO A 222 -4.86 -6.31 -16.06
CA PRO A 222 -5.89 -5.52 -16.73
C PRO A 222 -6.74 -4.75 -15.72
N ILE A 223 -6.69 -5.16 -14.45
CA ILE A 223 -7.26 -4.42 -13.33
C ILE A 223 -6.43 -3.16 -13.05
N SER A 224 -5.10 -3.27 -12.92
CA SER A 224 -4.20 -2.12 -12.70
C SER A 224 -4.30 -1.08 -13.81
N ASP A 225 -4.33 -1.52 -15.07
CA ASP A 225 -4.40 -0.61 -16.22
C ASP A 225 -5.76 0.12 -16.26
N LYS A 226 -6.86 -0.60 -16.03
CA LYS A 226 -8.20 0.01 -15.94
C LYS A 226 -8.37 0.93 -14.73
N LEU A 227 -7.74 0.61 -13.59
CA LEU A 227 -7.69 1.50 -12.43
C LEU A 227 -6.96 2.82 -12.76
N GLU A 228 -5.97 2.77 -13.63
CA GLU A 228 -5.26 3.96 -14.11
C GLU A 228 -6.10 4.76 -15.12
N GLU A 229 -6.78 4.08 -16.06
CA GLU A 229 -7.70 4.70 -17.03
C GLU A 229 -8.86 5.44 -16.34
N MET A 230 -9.35 4.95 -15.21
CA MET A 230 -10.41 5.60 -14.43
C MET A 230 -9.88 6.63 -13.41
N GLU A 231 -8.59 6.95 -13.46
CA GLU A 231 -7.93 7.88 -12.55
C GLU A 231 -8.20 7.57 -11.06
N PHE A 232 -8.13 6.28 -10.71
CA PHE A 232 -8.25 5.82 -9.34
C PHE A 232 -7.09 6.37 -8.50
N SER A 233 -7.40 6.92 -7.33
CA SER A 233 -6.41 7.42 -6.37
C SER A 233 -6.70 6.80 -5.02
N GLY A 234 -5.90 5.80 -4.65
CA GLY A 234 -6.21 4.96 -3.51
C GLY A 234 -5.39 3.67 -3.45
N VAL A 235 -5.85 2.74 -2.61
CA VAL A 235 -5.28 1.40 -2.46
C VAL A 235 -6.40 0.37 -2.61
N ALA A 236 -6.16 -0.66 -3.41
CA ALA A 236 -7.02 -1.83 -3.48
C ALA A 236 -6.22 -3.08 -3.07
N LEU A 237 -6.82 -3.95 -2.26
CA LEU A 237 -6.21 -5.18 -1.78
C LEU A 237 -7.26 -6.31 -1.79
N LEU A 238 -6.92 -7.40 -2.46
CA LEU A 238 -7.66 -8.65 -2.45
C LEU A 238 -6.85 -9.73 -1.73
N LYS A 239 -7.38 -10.23 -0.62
CA LYS A 239 -6.83 -11.34 0.13
C LYS A 239 -7.56 -12.63 -0.25
N GLN A 240 -6.82 -13.57 -0.83
CA GLN A 240 -7.22 -14.96 -1.09
C GLN A 240 -6.09 -15.88 -0.61
N LYS A 241 -5.96 -17.09 -1.19
CA LYS A 241 -4.76 -17.93 -1.03
C LYS A 241 -3.48 -17.14 -1.34
N GLU A 242 -3.51 -16.34 -2.40
CA GLU A 242 -2.49 -15.35 -2.71
C GLU A 242 -3.08 -13.95 -2.49
N THR A 243 -2.24 -13.01 -2.04
CA THR A 243 -2.66 -11.62 -1.81
C THR A 243 -2.27 -10.78 -3.02
N TRP A 244 -3.26 -10.09 -3.59
CA TRP A 244 -3.03 -9.08 -4.62
C TRP A 244 -3.28 -7.70 -4.04
N SER A 245 -2.45 -6.72 -4.39
CA SER A 245 -2.67 -5.33 -3.97
C SER A 245 -2.11 -4.35 -4.99
N THR A 246 -2.66 -3.15 -5.01
CA THR A 246 -2.18 -2.04 -5.84
C THR A 246 -2.45 -0.70 -5.15
N ALA A 247 -1.54 0.25 -5.36
CA ALA A 247 -1.71 1.64 -4.97
C ALA A 247 -1.62 2.51 -6.24
N LYS A 248 -2.51 3.49 -6.36
CA LYS A 248 -2.57 4.42 -7.50
C LYS A 248 -2.77 5.84 -7.01
N GLY A 249 -2.36 6.82 -7.80
CA GLY A 249 -2.53 8.24 -7.50
C GLY A 249 -1.67 8.75 -6.34
N LEU A 250 -2.00 9.95 -5.87
CA LEU A 250 -1.22 10.68 -4.86
C LEU A 250 -1.97 10.76 -3.53
N ALA A 251 -1.28 10.39 -2.45
CA ALA A 251 -1.74 10.58 -1.08
C ALA A 251 -1.68 12.07 -0.68
N ASP A 252 -0.70 12.79 -1.24
CA ASP A 252 -0.52 14.23 -1.13
C ASP A 252 -0.17 14.82 -2.50
N ARG A 253 -1.12 15.50 -3.12
CA ARG A 253 -0.97 16.17 -4.42
C ARG A 253 0.03 17.33 -4.38
N ALA A 254 0.10 18.09 -3.29
CA ALA A 254 0.94 19.28 -3.21
C ALA A 254 2.43 18.94 -3.09
N ASN A 255 2.72 17.83 -2.40
CA ASN A 255 4.09 17.34 -2.19
C ASN A 255 4.44 16.14 -3.09
N GLU A 256 3.60 15.84 -4.10
CA GLU A 256 3.76 14.72 -5.05
C GLU A 256 4.04 13.37 -4.37
N ARG A 257 3.49 13.15 -3.17
CA ARG A 257 3.68 11.90 -2.44
C ARG A 257 2.72 10.83 -2.97
N PRO A 258 3.21 9.73 -3.55
CA PRO A 258 2.35 8.67 -4.05
C PRO A 258 1.60 7.97 -2.90
N ASN A 259 0.44 7.42 -3.23
CA ASN A 259 -0.16 6.38 -2.39
C ASN A 259 0.76 5.15 -2.37
N ALA A 260 0.87 4.52 -1.21
CA ALA A 260 1.56 3.26 -0.98
C ALA A 260 0.60 2.27 -0.30
N ILE A 261 0.90 0.97 -0.33
CA ILE A 261 0.02 -0.08 0.22
C ILE A 261 -0.28 0.12 1.72
N ASP A 262 0.64 0.74 2.46
CA ASP A 262 0.53 1.08 3.87
C ASP A 262 -0.04 2.49 4.13
N THR A 263 -0.52 3.19 3.10
CA THR A 263 -1.16 4.49 3.27
C THR A 263 -2.49 4.35 4.01
N ARG A 264 -2.71 5.23 4.98
CA ARG A 264 -3.93 5.34 5.80
C ARG A 264 -4.94 6.24 5.09
N PHE A 265 -6.19 5.79 5.02
CA PHE A 265 -7.29 6.53 4.42
C PHE A 265 -8.44 6.64 5.40
N GLY A 266 -9.12 7.79 5.40
CA GLY A 266 -10.42 7.90 6.05
C GLY A 266 -11.41 6.93 5.39
N ILE A 267 -12.28 6.31 6.18
CA ILE A 267 -13.27 5.34 5.65
C ILE A 267 -14.72 5.76 5.82
N ALA A 268 -14.96 7.02 6.22
CA ALA A 268 -16.30 7.57 6.45
C ALA A 268 -17.16 6.57 7.27
N SER A 269 -18.40 6.32 6.86
CA SER A 269 -19.32 5.33 7.46
C SER A 269 -18.81 3.89 7.56
N GLY A 270 -17.70 3.54 6.91
CA GLY A 270 -17.11 2.21 6.95
C GLY A 270 -16.78 1.72 8.36
N CYS A 271 -16.50 2.63 9.30
CA CYS A 271 -16.17 2.28 10.68
C CYS A 271 -17.38 2.04 11.60
N LYS A 272 -18.62 2.19 11.12
CA LYS A 272 -19.82 1.82 11.90
C LYS A 272 -19.77 0.37 12.39
N ILE A 273 -19.12 -0.50 11.62
CA ILE A 273 -18.91 -1.89 11.99
C ILE A 273 -18.05 -2.04 13.26
N PHE A 274 -17.10 -1.14 13.52
CA PHE A 274 -16.30 -1.16 14.76
C PHE A 274 -17.17 -0.84 15.98
N THR A 275 -18.07 0.15 15.84
CA THR A 275 -19.08 0.47 16.86
C THR A 275 -19.98 -0.73 17.13
N ALA A 276 -20.45 -1.41 16.08
CA ALA A 276 -21.29 -2.60 16.22
C ALA A 276 -20.57 -3.76 16.92
N VAL A 277 -19.27 -3.98 16.62
CA VAL A 277 -18.45 -4.99 17.32
C VAL A 277 -18.39 -4.71 18.81
N ILE A 278 -18.11 -3.48 19.23
CA ILE A 278 -18.03 -3.13 20.67
C ILE A 278 -19.38 -3.34 21.36
N ILE A 279 -20.48 -2.93 20.72
CA ILE A 279 -21.82 -3.16 21.27
C ILE A 279 -22.09 -4.67 21.42
N CYS A 280 -21.72 -5.48 20.43
CA CYS A 280 -21.85 -6.93 20.51
C CYS A 280 -20.98 -7.53 21.62
N GLN A 281 -19.74 -7.05 21.80
CA GLN A 281 -18.87 -7.46 22.91
C GLN A 281 -19.50 -7.12 24.27
N LEU A 282 -20.05 -5.91 24.44
CA LEU A 282 -20.72 -5.52 25.68
C LEU A 282 -21.96 -6.37 25.97
N VAL A 283 -22.68 -6.82 24.93
CA VAL A 283 -23.79 -7.76 25.10
C VAL A 283 -23.28 -9.17 25.47
N GLU A 284 -22.23 -9.65 24.83
CA GLU A 284 -21.61 -10.94 25.12
C GLU A 284 -21.03 -10.99 26.55
N GLU A 285 -20.45 -9.89 27.01
CA GLU A 285 -19.93 -9.69 28.37
C GLU A 285 -21.06 -9.55 29.43
N GLY A 286 -22.32 -9.46 29.00
CA GLY A 286 -23.48 -9.31 29.88
C GLY A 286 -23.67 -7.91 30.46
N HIS A 287 -22.95 -6.92 29.94
CA HIS A 287 -23.07 -5.50 30.33
C HIS A 287 -24.21 -4.77 29.62
N LEU A 288 -24.69 -5.33 28.51
CA LEU A 288 -25.74 -4.75 27.69
C LEU A 288 -26.71 -5.84 27.19
N SER A 289 -27.91 -5.43 26.79
CA SER A 289 -28.84 -6.26 26.02
C SER A 289 -29.22 -5.51 24.75
N PHE A 290 -29.43 -6.24 23.64
CA PHE A 290 -29.96 -5.65 22.41
C PHE A 290 -31.37 -5.04 22.62
N GLU A 291 -32.13 -5.52 23.61
CA GLU A 291 -33.46 -5.00 23.98
C GLU A 291 -33.40 -3.88 25.02
N ALA A 292 -32.20 -3.53 25.51
CA ALA A 292 -32.06 -2.44 26.47
C ALA A 292 -32.53 -1.12 25.84
N LYS A 293 -33.29 -0.35 26.61
CA LYS A 293 -33.86 0.91 26.14
C LYS A 293 -32.86 2.04 26.28
N LEU A 294 -32.83 2.92 25.28
CA LEU A 294 -31.95 4.08 25.27
C LEU A 294 -32.19 5.01 26.49
N SER A 295 -33.46 5.20 26.89
CA SER A 295 -33.81 6.05 28.03
C SER A 295 -33.32 5.51 29.39
N GLU A 296 -33.07 4.21 29.49
CA GLU A 296 -32.48 3.58 30.69
C GLU A 296 -30.95 3.72 30.70
N LEU A 297 -30.31 3.66 29.53
CA LEU A 297 -28.86 3.72 29.37
C LEU A 297 -28.32 5.15 29.48
N LEU A 298 -29.03 6.11 28.87
CA LEU A 298 -28.66 7.54 28.83
C LEU A 298 -29.80 8.40 29.43
N PRO A 299 -30.08 8.28 30.74
CA PRO A 299 -31.23 8.92 31.37
C PRO A 299 -31.11 10.45 31.30
N GLY A 300 -32.17 11.09 30.78
CA GLY A 300 -32.27 12.55 30.66
C GLY A 300 -31.48 13.17 29.51
N GLN A 301 -30.79 12.35 28.70
CA GLN A 301 -30.02 12.84 27.55
C GLN A 301 -30.92 13.17 26.35
N PHE A 302 -31.97 12.37 26.15
CA PHE A 302 -32.93 12.50 25.06
C PHE A 302 -34.35 12.72 25.63
N PRO A 303 -35.27 13.33 24.87
CA PRO A 303 -36.71 13.10 25.04
C PRO A 303 -36.97 11.59 25.12
N ASP A 304 -38.03 11.16 25.79
CA ASP A 304 -38.32 9.73 26.03
C ASP A 304 -38.51 8.94 24.72
N PHE A 305 -37.41 8.62 24.06
CA PHE A 305 -37.31 7.85 22.83
C PHE A 305 -37.39 6.38 23.22
N PRO A 306 -38.49 5.68 22.88
CA PRO A 306 -38.68 4.29 23.29
C PRO A 306 -37.92 3.32 22.38
N VAL A 307 -36.66 3.62 22.10
CA VAL A 307 -35.80 2.89 21.15
C VAL A 307 -34.88 1.91 21.87
N THR A 308 -34.60 0.76 21.25
CA THR A 308 -33.67 -0.25 21.75
C THR A 308 -32.32 -0.19 21.04
N ILE A 309 -31.31 -0.85 21.62
CA ILE A 309 -29.98 -1.00 20.99
C ILE A 309 -30.08 -1.74 19.65
N HIS A 310 -30.91 -2.77 19.56
CA HIS A 310 -31.19 -3.48 18.30
C HIS A 310 -31.65 -2.52 17.21
N GLN A 311 -32.58 -1.62 17.54
CA GLN A 311 -33.15 -0.68 16.57
C GLN A 311 -32.14 0.38 16.13
N LEU A 312 -31.21 0.78 17.00
CA LEU A 312 -30.10 1.65 16.64
C LEU A 312 -29.11 0.94 15.71
N LEU A 313 -28.70 -0.29 16.03
CA LEU A 313 -27.75 -1.09 15.22
C LEU A 313 -28.27 -1.43 13.82
N THR A 314 -29.59 -1.50 13.66
CA THR A 314 -30.26 -1.92 12.42
C THR A 314 -30.88 -0.77 11.64
N HIS A 315 -30.66 0.48 12.06
CA HIS A 315 -31.25 1.66 11.42
C HIS A 315 -32.79 1.62 11.39
N THR A 316 -33.42 1.11 12.45
CA THR A 316 -34.89 1.05 12.59
C THR A 316 -35.39 1.84 13.80
N SER A 317 -34.56 2.70 14.38
CA SER A 317 -34.89 3.45 15.60
C SER A 317 -35.93 4.55 15.39
N GLY A 318 -35.97 5.18 14.22
CA GLY A 318 -36.82 6.34 13.94
C GLY A 318 -36.38 7.63 14.63
N ILE A 319 -35.19 7.68 15.25
CA ILE A 319 -34.66 8.92 15.84
C ILE A 319 -34.32 9.94 14.75
N PRO A 320 -34.41 11.24 15.02
CA PRO A 320 -33.98 12.27 14.07
C PRO A 320 -32.48 12.18 13.79
N ASP A 321 -32.09 12.45 12.55
CA ASP A 321 -30.68 12.54 12.15
C ASP A 321 -30.18 13.99 12.11
N TYR A 322 -28.86 14.15 12.16
CA TYR A 322 -28.18 15.40 11.84
C TYR A 322 -27.86 15.52 10.35
N PHE A 323 -27.70 14.39 9.65
CA PHE A 323 -27.50 14.30 8.21
C PHE A 323 -28.31 13.15 7.63
N ASP A 324 -29.50 13.47 7.10
CA ASP A 324 -30.42 12.48 6.51
C ASP A 324 -30.09 12.28 5.02
N GLU A 325 -29.34 11.24 4.72
CA GLU A 325 -28.86 10.90 3.36
C GLU A 325 -29.99 10.60 2.36
N GLU A 326 -31.25 10.39 2.81
CA GLU A 326 -32.40 10.26 1.91
C GLU A 326 -32.85 11.63 1.35
N THR A 327 -32.51 12.73 2.03
CA THR A 327 -33.01 14.08 1.73
C THR A 327 -31.92 15.14 1.61
N MET A 328 -30.70 14.85 2.03
CA MET A 328 -29.54 15.75 2.04
C MET A 328 -28.40 15.13 1.24
N ASP A 329 -27.75 15.93 0.40
CA ASP A 329 -26.61 15.52 -0.44
C ASP A 329 -25.32 16.33 -0.20
N ASP A 330 -25.41 17.48 0.49
CA ASP A 330 -24.26 18.34 0.84
C ASP A 330 -23.90 18.24 2.33
N PHE A 331 -23.02 17.29 2.67
CA PHE A 331 -22.52 17.11 4.03
C PHE A 331 -21.76 18.33 4.56
N GLU A 332 -21.10 19.10 3.67
CA GLU A 332 -20.30 20.25 4.06
C GLU A 332 -21.16 21.44 4.51
N GLU A 333 -22.42 21.50 4.07
CA GLU A 333 -23.36 22.55 4.48
C GLU A 333 -23.56 22.61 6.00
N LEU A 334 -23.51 21.46 6.68
CA LEU A 334 -23.62 21.35 8.14
C LEU A 334 -22.58 22.20 8.88
N TRP A 335 -21.41 22.41 8.29
CA TRP A 335 -20.27 23.04 8.93
C TRP A 335 -20.22 24.56 8.74
N ARG A 336 -21.15 25.13 7.96
CA ARG A 336 -21.25 26.59 7.74
C ARG A 336 -21.60 27.34 9.02
N GLU A 337 -22.53 26.79 9.80
CA GLU A 337 -23.02 27.42 11.03
C GLU A 337 -22.29 26.92 12.28
N ARG A 338 -21.76 25.70 12.23
CA ARG A 338 -21.02 25.08 13.34
C ARG A 338 -19.66 24.62 12.86
N PRO A 339 -18.56 25.24 13.31
CA PRO A 339 -17.25 24.91 12.79
C PRO A 339 -16.88 23.45 13.07
N MET A 340 -16.55 22.70 12.01
CA MET A 340 -16.24 21.27 12.10
C MET A 340 -15.09 20.93 13.07
N TYR A 341 -14.18 21.87 13.34
CA TYR A 341 -13.08 21.72 14.30
C TYR A 341 -13.50 21.73 15.77
N THR A 342 -14.79 21.97 16.02
CA THR A 342 -15.39 21.83 17.35
C THR A 342 -16.00 20.44 17.57
N MET A 343 -16.15 19.63 16.51
CA MET A 343 -16.74 18.29 16.59
C MET A 343 -15.68 17.26 16.99
N LYS A 344 -15.46 17.08 18.30
CA LYS A 344 -14.36 16.26 18.83
C LYS A 344 -14.80 14.97 19.51
N THR A 345 -16.04 14.93 19.97
CA THR A 345 -16.65 13.82 20.71
C THR A 345 -18.07 13.59 20.24
N GLY A 346 -18.64 12.40 20.48
CA GLY A 346 -20.03 12.13 20.12
C GLY A 346 -21.04 13.10 20.76
N SER A 347 -20.72 13.63 21.95
CA SER A 347 -21.56 14.60 22.63
C SER A 347 -21.66 15.95 21.90
N ASP A 348 -20.65 16.32 21.11
CA ASP A 348 -20.67 17.57 20.33
C ASP A 348 -21.72 17.55 19.21
N PHE A 349 -22.15 16.36 18.79
CA PHE A 349 -23.17 16.15 17.76
C PHE A 349 -24.61 16.19 18.32
N LEU A 350 -24.80 15.98 19.62
CA LEU A 350 -26.13 15.94 20.25
C LEU A 350 -27.00 17.16 19.93
N PRO A 351 -26.50 18.42 19.94
CA PRO A 351 -27.34 19.57 19.68
C PRO A 351 -27.86 19.67 18.24
N PHE A 352 -27.49 18.76 17.32
CA PHE A 352 -28.08 18.67 15.99
C PHE A 352 -29.36 17.83 15.93
N PHE A 353 -29.57 16.90 16.87
CA PHE A 353 -30.67 15.93 16.78
C PHE A 353 -31.38 15.63 18.10
N GLN A 354 -30.74 15.76 19.25
CA GLN A 354 -31.25 15.25 20.53
C GLN A 354 -32.67 15.72 20.88
N ASN A 355 -33.06 16.95 20.52
CA ASN A 355 -34.35 17.56 20.86
C ASN A 355 -35.34 17.61 19.70
N LYS A 356 -35.00 17.03 18.55
CA LYS A 356 -35.90 16.95 17.39
C LYS A 356 -36.96 15.85 17.63
N PRO A 357 -38.15 15.94 16.99
CA PRO A 357 -39.14 14.88 17.08
C PRO A 357 -38.65 13.60 16.39
N MET A 358 -39.17 12.45 16.83
CA MET A 358 -39.02 11.17 16.13
C MET A 358 -39.57 11.27 14.70
N ILE A 359 -38.89 10.63 13.76
CA ILE A 359 -39.27 10.60 12.33
C ILE A 359 -40.28 9.49 12.05
N SER A 360 -40.20 8.37 12.76
CA SER A 360 -41.14 7.25 12.70
C SER A 360 -41.22 6.53 14.05
N ALA A 361 -42.15 5.59 14.24
CA ALA A 361 -42.10 4.76 15.43
C ALA A 361 -40.93 3.75 15.34
N PRO A 362 -40.36 3.33 16.47
CA PRO A 362 -39.25 2.38 16.45
C PRO A 362 -39.67 1.02 15.90
N GLY A 363 -38.92 0.51 14.92
CA GLY A 363 -39.17 -0.75 14.21
C GLY A 363 -40.06 -0.61 12.97
N ASP A 364 -40.65 0.56 12.71
CA ASP A 364 -41.61 0.73 11.60
C ASP A 364 -40.97 0.54 10.22
N ARG A 365 -39.75 1.04 10.04
CA ARG A 365 -39.02 0.99 8.75
C ARG A 365 -37.52 1.12 8.96
N PHE A 366 -36.78 0.69 7.94
CA PHE A 366 -35.36 1.02 7.79
C PHE A 366 -35.21 2.48 7.35
N GLN A 367 -34.31 3.21 7.99
CA GLN A 367 -33.83 4.53 7.59
C GLN A 367 -32.39 4.67 8.07
N TYR A 368 -31.42 4.64 7.15
CA TYR A 368 -30.00 4.76 7.48
C TYR A 368 -29.75 6.05 8.27
N ASN A 369 -29.12 5.93 9.44
CA ASN A 369 -29.10 7.01 10.43
C ASN A 369 -27.75 7.15 11.13
N ASN A 370 -27.10 8.29 10.94
CA ASN A 370 -25.79 8.62 11.50
C ASN A 370 -25.89 8.95 13.00
N ALA A 371 -26.88 9.75 13.39
CA ALA A 371 -27.18 10.06 14.79
C ALA A 371 -27.42 8.80 15.65
N GLY A 372 -27.96 7.73 15.05
CA GLY A 372 -28.14 6.43 15.69
C GLY A 372 -26.82 5.82 16.15
N PHE A 373 -25.79 5.89 15.32
CA PHE A 373 -24.47 5.38 15.63
C PHE A 373 -23.68 6.30 16.57
N ILE A 374 -23.86 7.62 16.48
CA ILE A 374 -23.37 8.55 17.53
C ILE A 374 -23.94 8.15 18.89
N THR A 375 -25.24 7.85 18.94
CA THR A 375 -25.93 7.42 20.17
C THR A 375 -25.37 6.10 20.70
N LEU A 376 -25.07 5.12 19.84
CA LEU A 376 -24.38 3.89 20.23
C LEU A 376 -22.99 4.18 20.82
N GLY A 377 -22.24 5.12 20.24
CA GLY A 377 -20.95 5.57 20.79
C GLY A 377 -21.08 6.12 22.22
N LEU A 378 -22.09 6.94 22.49
CA LEU A 378 -22.37 7.46 23.83
C LEU A 378 -22.75 6.34 24.82
N VAL A 379 -23.46 5.31 24.36
CA VAL A 379 -23.75 4.12 25.17
C VAL A 379 -22.46 3.37 25.51
N VAL A 380 -21.54 3.21 24.56
CA VAL A 380 -20.22 2.61 24.81
C VAL A 380 -19.50 3.41 25.89
N GLU A 381 -19.35 4.73 25.73
CA GLU A 381 -18.67 5.59 26.71
C GLU A 381 -19.29 5.49 28.10
N LYS A 382 -20.62 5.43 28.17
CA LYS A 382 -21.36 5.32 29.42
C LYS A 382 -21.08 4.00 30.15
N LEU A 383 -21.01 2.89 29.42
CA LEU A 383 -20.87 1.55 29.99
C LEU A 383 -19.42 1.18 30.28
N THR A 384 -18.47 1.64 29.46
CA THR A 384 -17.04 1.38 29.67
C THR A 384 -16.40 2.40 30.61
N GLY A 385 -16.93 3.61 30.70
CA GLY A 385 -16.29 4.74 31.39
C GLY A 385 -15.07 5.29 30.65
N GLN A 386 -14.82 4.85 29.42
CA GLN A 386 -13.71 5.28 28.56
C GLN A 386 -14.24 6.13 27.40
N PRO A 387 -13.46 7.09 26.87
CA PRO A 387 -13.78 7.73 25.59
C PRO A 387 -13.98 6.70 24.47
N PHE A 388 -14.90 6.98 23.55
CA PHE A 388 -15.26 6.03 22.49
C PHE A 388 -14.05 5.57 21.67
N ILE A 389 -13.17 6.51 21.31
CA ILE A 389 -11.96 6.23 20.51
C ILE A 389 -11.03 5.25 21.23
N GLU A 390 -10.80 5.46 22.54
CA GLU A 390 -9.98 4.55 23.35
C GLU A 390 -10.60 3.14 23.41
N ALA A 391 -11.93 3.06 23.52
CA ALA A 391 -12.62 1.78 23.50
C ALA A 391 -12.45 1.03 22.16
N VAL A 392 -12.46 1.73 21.02
CA VAL A 392 -12.18 1.10 19.70
C VAL A 392 -10.73 0.65 19.59
N GLU A 393 -9.79 1.49 20.01
CA GLU A 393 -8.36 1.16 19.98
C GLU A 393 -8.06 -0.10 20.80
N GLU A 394 -8.61 -0.19 22.02
CA GLU A 394 -8.39 -1.34 22.90
C GLU A 394 -9.14 -2.60 22.42
N ARG A 395 -10.44 -2.45 22.12
CA ARG A 395 -11.33 -3.61 21.97
C ARG A 395 -11.46 -4.12 20.54
N VAL A 396 -11.08 -3.31 19.56
CA VAL A 396 -11.11 -3.66 18.13
C VAL A 396 -9.71 -3.64 17.55
N PHE A 397 -9.03 -2.48 17.51
CA PHE A 397 -7.77 -2.36 16.76
C PHE A 397 -6.64 -3.18 17.36
N ALA A 398 -6.46 -3.15 18.68
CA ALA A 398 -5.42 -3.94 19.34
C ALA A 398 -5.71 -5.45 19.24
N ARG A 399 -6.96 -5.88 19.43
CA ARG A 399 -7.37 -7.29 19.32
C ARG A 399 -7.27 -7.84 17.89
N ALA A 400 -7.55 -7.00 16.90
CA ALA A 400 -7.44 -7.36 15.49
C ALA A 400 -6.06 -7.06 14.87
N GLU A 401 -5.07 -6.64 15.67
CA GLU A 401 -3.71 -6.34 15.21
C GLU A 401 -3.67 -5.24 14.12
N MET A 402 -4.54 -4.24 14.22
CA MET A 402 -4.70 -3.14 13.28
C MET A 402 -3.83 -1.92 13.66
N ALA A 403 -2.52 -2.13 13.75
CA ALA A 403 -1.58 -1.11 14.24
C ALA A 403 -1.44 0.14 13.34
N GLY A 404 -1.92 0.08 12.11
CA GLY A 404 -2.00 1.20 11.18
C GLY A 404 -3.26 2.04 11.30
N SER A 405 -4.23 1.62 12.12
CA SER A 405 -5.57 2.21 12.19
C SER A 405 -5.73 3.13 13.41
N GLY A 406 -6.66 4.09 13.31
CA GLY A 406 -6.94 5.03 14.39
C GLY A 406 -7.96 6.10 14.03
N TYR A 407 -8.33 6.91 15.02
CA TYR A 407 -9.13 8.11 14.82
C TYR A 407 -8.21 9.33 14.88
N PHE A 408 -7.75 9.79 13.72
CA PHE A 408 -6.78 10.87 13.64
C PHE A 408 -7.47 12.22 13.45
N SER A 409 -7.07 13.20 14.26
CA SER A 409 -7.50 14.58 14.09
C SER A 409 -6.85 15.19 12.85
N LEU A 410 -7.60 15.91 12.01
CA LEU A 410 -7.11 16.43 10.72
C LEU A 410 -6.00 17.49 10.89
N ASP A 411 -5.91 18.12 12.05
CA ASP A 411 -4.83 19.05 12.43
C ASP A 411 -3.58 18.33 13.01
N GLN A 412 -3.63 17.00 13.16
CA GLN A 412 -2.58 16.16 13.74
C GLN A 412 -2.44 14.81 13.01
N LEU A 413 -2.64 14.79 11.69
CA LEU A 413 -2.53 13.56 10.91
C LEU A 413 -1.11 12.94 11.04
N PRO A 414 -1.01 11.62 11.34
CA PRO A 414 0.28 10.95 11.40
C PRO A 414 0.86 10.73 10.00
N ALA A 415 2.13 10.31 9.97
CA ALA A 415 2.81 9.95 8.72
C ALA A 415 2.04 8.87 7.93
N GLN A 416 2.26 8.84 6.62
CA GLN A 416 1.60 7.92 5.69
C GLN A 416 0.06 8.02 5.69
N THR A 417 -0.51 9.17 6.00
CA THR A 417 -1.97 9.41 5.90
C THR A 417 -2.29 10.19 4.64
N ALA A 418 -3.27 9.75 3.85
CA ALA A 418 -3.71 10.47 2.66
C ALA A 418 -4.61 11.66 3.04
N PHE A 419 -4.46 12.78 2.33
CA PHE A 419 -5.48 13.83 2.35
C PHE A 419 -6.65 13.43 1.45
N GLY A 420 -7.88 13.68 1.90
CA GLY A 420 -9.07 13.53 1.06
C GLY A 420 -9.22 14.73 0.13
N TYR A 421 -9.51 14.49 -1.16
CA TYR A 421 -9.59 15.52 -2.19
C TYR A 421 -11.00 15.67 -2.76
N ILE A 422 -11.52 16.89 -2.69
CA ILE A 422 -12.78 17.29 -3.32
C ILE A 422 -12.42 17.95 -4.65
N GLU A 423 -12.91 17.36 -5.74
CA GLU A 423 -12.76 17.94 -7.08
C GLU A 423 -13.75 19.07 -7.28
N GLU A 424 -13.28 20.19 -7.83
CA GLU A 424 -14.08 21.33 -8.24
C GLU A 424 -13.89 21.54 -9.75
N LYS A 425 -14.77 22.33 -10.39
CA LYS A 425 -14.82 22.46 -11.85
C LYS A 425 -13.46 22.68 -12.54
N ASN A 426 -12.54 23.41 -11.91
CA ASN A 426 -11.19 23.69 -12.45
C ASN A 426 -10.11 23.66 -11.36
N ALA A 427 -10.39 23.04 -10.21
CA ALA A 427 -9.49 23.06 -9.05
C ALA A 427 -9.75 21.82 -8.18
N TRP A 428 -8.95 21.68 -7.14
CA TRP A 428 -9.21 20.74 -6.07
C TRP A 428 -8.87 21.41 -4.74
N ARG A 429 -9.48 20.90 -3.67
CA ARG A 429 -9.09 21.24 -2.30
C ARG A 429 -9.12 19.99 -1.42
N THR A 430 -8.45 20.07 -0.29
CA THR A 430 -8.55 19.04 0.74
C THR A 430 -9.89 19.13 1.47
N ASN A 431 -10.36 18.02 2.01
CA ASN A 431 -11.59 17.94 2.82
C ASN A 431 -11.45 18.45 4.27
N GLN A 432 -10.34 19.08 4.64
CA GLN A 432 -10.04 19.50 6.03
C GLN A 432 -11.12 20.37 6.70
N TYR A 433 -12.00 21.02 5.94
CA TYR A 433 -13.12 21.81 6.45
C TYR A 433 -14.51 21.27 6.08
N ALA A 434 -14.55 20.10 5.43
CA ALA A 434 -15.77 19.51 4.86
C ALA A 434 -16.30 18.29 5.66
N ILE A 435 -15.55 17.83 6.65
CA ILE A 435 -15.89 16.71 7.54
C ILE A 435 -15.56 17.10 8.99
N PRO A 436 -16.06 16.40 10.04
CA PRO A 436 -15.61 16.60 11.41
C PRO A 436 -14.10 16.49 11.57
N ILE A 437 -13.51 17.23 12.53
CA ILE A 437 -12.04 17.28 12.69
C ILE A 437 -11.44 15.95 13.10
N ILE A 438 -12.23 15.10 13.74
CA ILE A 438 -11.87 13.74 14.11
C ILE A 438 -13.11 12.86 13.90
N GLY A 439 -12.91 11.61 13.49
CA GLY A 439 -14.00 10.66 13.37
C GLY A 439 -14.59 10.24 14.73
N GLY A 440 -15.69 9.49 14.68
CA GLY A 440 -16.39 8.95 15.84
C GLY A 440 -17.13 7.64 15.53
N ALA A 441 -18.22 7.41 16.27
CA ALA A 441 -18.94 6.15 16.24
C ALA A 441 -19.74 5.90 14.96
N ASP A 442 -20.09 6.95 14.22
CA ASP A 442 -20.81 6.89 12.95
C ASP A 442 -19.91 6.94 11.72
N GLY A 443 -18.70 7.50 11.82
CA GLY A 443 -17.82 7.63 10.66
C GLY A 443 -16.43 8.20 10.96
N GLY A 444 -15.54 8.13 9.98
CA GLY A 444 -14.30 8.92 9.95
C GLY A 444 -13.06 8.30 10.61
N ALA A 445 -13.08 6.99 10.91
CA ALA A 445 -11.84 6.29 11.26
C ALA A 445 -10.87 6.27 10.05
N PHE A 446 -9.58 6.08 10.33
CA PHE A 446 -8.55 5.86 9.32
C PHE A 446 -7.99 4.46 9.43
N VAL A 447 -7.80 3.78 8.29
CA VAL A 447 -7.24 2.42 8.23
C VAL A 447 -6.27 2.28 7.06
N THR A 448 -5.44 1.23 7.10
CA THR A 448 -4.75 0.72 5.90
C THR A 448 -5.55 -0.43 5.28
N ALA A 449 -5.27 -0.78 4.02
CA ALA A 449 -5.96 -1.90 3.37
C ALA A 449 -5.70 -3.23 4.09
N ASN A 450 -4.45 -3.44 4.56
CA ASN A 450 -4.06 -4.62 5.33
C ASN A 450 -4.78 -4.70 6.68
N ASP A 451 -4.95 -3.58 7.37
CA ASP A 451 -5.64 -3.59 8.66
C ASP A 451 -7.13 -3.90 8.51
N MET A 452 -7.78 -3.42 7.46
CA MET A 452 -9.17 -3.79 7.20
C MET A 452 -9.31 -5.28 6.82
N VAL A 453 -8.31 -5.87 6.16
CA VAL A 453 -8.25 -7.33 5.95
C VAL A 453 -8.14 -8.06 7.27
N ARG A 454 -7.23 -7.63 8.15
CA ARG A 454 -7.09 -8.22 9.50
C ARG A 454 -8.39 -8.09 10.29
N PHE A 455 -9.09 -6.96 10.21
CA PHE A 455 -10.40 -6.80 10.84
C PHE A 455 -11.37 -7.91 10.41
N TRP A 456 -11.52 -8.14 9.11
CA TRP A 456 -12.40 -9.19 8.59
C TRP A 456 -11.94 -10.59 9.01
N GLU A 457 -10.64 -10.89 8.88
CA GLU A 457 -10.08 -12.18 9.32
C GLU A 457 -10.36 -12.42 10.81
N ARG A 458 -10.20 -11.39 11.65
CA ARG A 458 -10.37 -11.46 13.12
C ARG A 458 -11.83 -11.46 13.59
N LEU A 459 -12.73 -10.95 12.76
CA LEU A 459 -14.16 -11.09 12.96
C LEU A 459 -14.61 -12.52 12.62
N MET A 460 -14.11 -13.06 11.50
CA MET A 460 -14.51 -14.36 10.96
C MET A 460 -13.80 -15.55 11.60
N ASP A 461 -12.63 -15.35 12.23
CA ASP A 461 -11.96 -16.34 13.06
C ASP A 461 -12.41 -16.33 14.53
N TYR A 462 -13.41 -15.49 14.84
CA TYR A 462 -14.01 -15.33 16.16
C TYR A 462 -13.07 -14.76 17.24
N THR A 463 -11.99 -14.08 16.85
CA THR A 463 -11.12 -13.36 17.79
C THR A 463 -11.83 -12.15 18.40
N LEU A 464 -12.63 -11.43 17.61
CA LEU A 464 -13.33 -10.21 18.07
C LEU A 464 -14.62 -10.48 18.84
N LEU A 465 -15.31 -11.57 18.50
CA LEU A 465 -16.63 -11.97 19.02
C LEU A 465 -16.71 -13.50 19.00
N SER A 466 -17.45 -14.11 19.93
CA SER A 466 -17.74 -15.54 19.87
C SER A 466 -18.46 -15.90 18.57
N GLU A 467 -18.35 -17.15 18.12
CA GLU A 467 -19.05 -17.66 16.92
C GLU A 467 -20.55 -17.32 16.93
N ASN A 468 -21.24 -17.54 18.07
CA ASN A 468 -22.66 -17.24 18.19
C ASN A 468 -22.97 -15.74 18.04
N MET A 469 -22.11 -14.87 18.57
CA MET A 469 -22.29 -13.43 18.48
C MET A 469 -21.93 -12.90 17.09
N THR A 470 -20.89 -13.44 16.45
CA THR A 470 -20.56 -13.16 15.05
C THR A 470 -21.72 -13.55 14.14
N ASP A 471 -22.27 -14.76 14.27
CA ASP A 471 -23.46 -15.20 13.51
C ASP A 471 -24.65 -14.26 13.71
N ARG A 472 -24.87 -13.82 14.95
CA ARG A 472 -25.94 -12.88 15.28
C ARG A 472 -25.69 -11.50 14.68
N MET A 473 -24.47 -10.99 14.72
CA MET A 473 -24.09 -9.71 14.13
C MET A 473 -24.29 -9.72 12.60
N LEU A 474 -23.92 -10.83 11.96
CA LEU A 474 -23.97 -11.04 10.51
C LEU A 474 -25.32 -11.59 10.00
N SER A 475 -26.30 -11.78 10.89
CA SER A 475 -27.66 -12.18 10.51
C SER A 475 -28.42 -11.02 9.87
N SER A 476 -29.24 -11.30 8.86
CA SER A 476 -30.13 -10.31 8.25
C SER A 476 -31.29 -9.96 9.20
N HIS A 477 -31.13 -8.89 9.98
CA HIS A 477 -32.17 -8.37 10.87
C HIS A 477 -33.19 -7.51 10.13
N VAL A 478 -32.76 -6.88 9.03
CA VAL A 478 -33.60 -6.07 8.15
C VAL A 478 -33.40 -6.53 6.72
N THR A 479 -34.51 -6.65 5.99
CA THR A 479 -34.54 -6.98 4.57
C THR A 479 -35.32 -5.89 3.85
N GLY A 480 -34.68 -5.24 2.87
CA GLY A 480 -35.28 -4.15 2.10
C GLY A 480 -34.84 -4.18 0.64
N GLU A 481 -35.47 -3.31 -0.18
CA GLU A 481 -35.12 -3.17 -1.60
C GLU A 481 -33.65 -2.76 -1.80
N SER A 482 -33.09 -1.99 -0.87
CA SER A 482 -31.70 -1.51 -0.89
C SER A 482 -30.66 -2.55 -0.43
N GLY A 483 -31.11 -3.75 -0.03
CA GLY A 483 -30.25 -4.82 0.50
C GLY A 483 -30.66 -5.26 1.91
N ASN A 484 -29.94 -6.26 2.41
CA ASN A 484 -30.11 -6.77 3.77
C ASN A 484 -29.11 -6.11 4.72
N TYR A 485 -29.51 -5.89 5.97
CA TYR A 485 -28.68 -5.26 6.98
C TYR A 485 -28.60 -6.10 8.26
N GLY A 486 -27.37 -6.30 8.73
CA GLY A 486 -27.05 -6.89 10.02
C GLY A 486 -26.87 -5.82 11.09
N TYR A 487 -26.00 -6.07 12.06
CA TYR A 487 -25.56 -5.04 13.00
C TYR A 487 -24.34 -4.31 12.44
N GLY A 488 -24.58 -3.10 11.91
CA GLY A 488 -23.52 -2.26 11.35
C GLY A 488 -22.87 -2.76 10.06
N VAL A 489 -23.50 -3.70 9.35
CA VAL A 489 -22.93 -4.38 8.17
C VAL A 489 -24.01 -4.66 7.13
N TRP A 490 -23.70 -4.42 5.85
CA TRP A 490 -24.56 -4.78 4.73
C TRP A 490 -24.34 -6.24 4.31
N ILE A 491 -25.40 -6.88 3.85
CA ILE A 491 -25.39 -8.29 3.46
C ILE A 491 -25.98 -8.42 2.05
N GLU A 492 -25.18 -8.90 1.11
CA GLU A 492 -25.70 -9.40 -0.16
C GLU A 492 -26.04 -10.88 0.00
N GLN A 493 -27.21 -11.29 -0.49
CA GLN A 493 -27.66 -12.67 -0.42
C GLN A 493 -28.15 -13.17 -1.78
N GLN A 494 -27.90 -14.45 -2.04
CA GLN A 494 -28.48 -15.18 -3.16
C GLN A 494 -29.18 -16.42 -2.63
N ASN A 495 -30.47 -16.58 -2.96
CA ASN A 495 -31.30 -17.71 -2.50
C ASN A 495 -31.31 -17.91 -0.97
N GLY A 496 -31.21 -16.82 -0.19
CA GLY A 496 -31.19 -16.87 1.28
C GLY A 496 -29.82 -17.17 1.90
N THR A 497 -28.79 -17.38 1.08
CA THR A 497 -27.40 -17.57 1.54
C THR A 497 -26.62 -16.27 1.33
N ALA A 498 -25.84 -15.85 2.33
CA ALA A 498 -24.96 -14.69 2.20
C ALA A 498 -23.84 -14.94 1.20
N THR A 499 -23.72 -14.06 0.21
CA THR A 499 -22.64 -14.08 -0.80
C THR A 499 -21.56 -13.06 -0.47
N LYS A 500 -21.89 -12.01 0.29
CA LYS A 500 -20.95 -10.97 0.69
C LYS A 500 -21.43 -10.23 1.94
N TYR A 501 -20.57 -10.11 2.93
CA TYR A 501 -20.72 -9.15 4.03
C TYR A 501 -19.87 -7.93 3.70
N HIS A 502 -20.42 -6.71 3.75
CA HIS A 502 -19.66 -5.54 3.34
C HIS A 502 -20.02 -4.26 4.09
N VAL A 503 -19.07 -3.35 4.05
CA VAL A 503 -19.19 -1.99 4.54
C VAL A 503 -18.75 -1.03 3.44
N MET A 504 -19.33 0.16 3.47
CA MET A 504 -18.97 1.24 2.56
C MET A 504 -19.03 2.57 3.29
N GLY A 505 -18.34 3.56 2.75
CA GLY A 505 -18.35 4.90 3.30
C GLY A 505 -18.02 5.94 2.25
N TYR A 506 -18.73 7.06 2.32
CA TYR A 506 -18.58 8.21 1.45
C TYR A 506 -18.62 9.46 2.31
N ASP A 507 -17.62 10.31 2.12
CA ASP A 507 -17.55 11.66 2.67
C ASP A 507 -16.98 12.57 1.56
N PRO A 508 -17.08 13.90 1.69
CA PRO A 508 -16.31 14.81 0.84
C PRO A 508 -14.82 14.41 0.82
N GLY A 509 -14.32 14.02 -0.35
CA GLY A 509 -12.94 13.59 -0.57
C GLY A 509 -12.59 12.17 -0.13
N VAL A 510 -13.57 11.33 0.19
CA VAL A 510 -13.37 9.94 0.64
C VAL A 510 -14.37 9.01 -0.03
N SER A 511 -13.90 7.86 -0.51
CA SER A 511 -14.78 6.74 -0.84
C SER A 511 -14.12 5.41 -0.44
N PHE A 512 -14.91 4.51 0.11
CA PHE A 512 -14.44 3.28 0.71
C PHE A 512 -15.44 2.15 0.47
N HIS A 513 -14.91 0.96 0.13
CA HIS A 513 -15.64 -0.30 0.09
C HIS A 513 -14.76 -1.41 0.65
N SER A 514 -15.32 -2.26 1.50
CA SER A 514 -14.65 -3.47 1.96
C SER A 514 -15.65 -4.58 2.21
N GLY A 515 -15.30 -5.82 1.85
CA GLY A 515 -16.19 -6.96 2.06
C GLY A 515 -15.47 -8.29 2.17
N TYR A 516 -16.14 -9.21 2.86
CA TYR A 516 -15.77 -10.61 3.01
C TYR A 516 -16.73 -11.49 2.21
N TYR A 517 -16.20 -12.47 1.49
CA TYR A 517 -16.94 -13.38 0.63
C TYR A 517 -16.96 -14.78 1.26
N PRO A 518 -18.10 -15.24 1.82
CA PRO A 518 -18.16 -16.49 2.59
C PRO A 518 -17.87 -17.75 1.79
N GLU A 519 -18.04 -17.72 0.46
CA GLU A 519 -17.83 -18.88 -0.40
C GLU A 519 -16.38 -19.38 -0.39
N ASP A 520 -15.41 -18.46 -0.43
CA ASP A 520 -13.98 -18.78 -0.50
C ASP A 520 -13.14 -18.15 0.62
N GLY A 521 -13.77 -17.39 1.52
CA GLY A 521 -13.14 -16.69 2.63
C GLY A 521 -12.30 -15.48 2.19
N SER A 522 -12.49 -15.00 0.95
CA SER A 522 -11.73 -13.87 0.44
C SER A 522 -12.17 -12.54 1.05
N VAL A 523 -11.24 -11.58 1.07
CA VAL A 523 -11.51 -10.20 1.52
C VAL A 523 -11.04 -9.22 0.46
N LEU A 524 -11.93 -8.32 0.03
CA LEU A 524 -11.59 -7.20 -0.84
C LEU A 524 -11.73 -5.91 -0.06
N THR A 525 -10.70 -5.08 -0.07
CA THR A 525 -10.72 -3.72 0.48
C THR A 525 -10.26 -2.72 -0.57
N VAL A 526 -11.03 -1.66 -0.76
CA VAL A 526 -10.75 -0.54 -1.68
C VAL A 526 -10.91 0.77 -0.92
N LEU A 527 -9.81 1.51 -0.80
CA LEU A 527 -9.70 2.80 -0.13
C LEU A 527 -9.40 3.87 -1.17
N SER A 528 -10.09 5.00 -1.16
CA SER A 528 -9.88 6.11 -2.09
C SER A 528 -9.90 7.44 -1.37
N ASN A 529 -8.96 8.32 -1.73
CA ASN A 529 -8.92 9.71 -1.26
C ASN A 529 -9.57 10.69 -2.24
N LYS A 530 -10.56 10.21 -2.99
CA LYS A 530 -11.52 10.99 -3.79
C LYS A 530 -12.93 10.64 -3.34
N SER A 531 -13.88 11.57 -3.48
CA SER A 531 -15.29 11.37 -3.10
C SER A 531 -15.96 10.18 -3.80
N ASN A 532 -15.43 9.74 -4.94
CA ASN A 532 -15.94 8.62 -5.74
C ASN A 532 -14.81 7.71 -6.22
N GLY A 533 -15.18 6.55 -6.78
CA GLY A 533 -14.27 5.63 -7.49
C GLY A 533 -14.02 4.30 -6.78
N ALA A 534 -14.15 4.22 -5.45
CA ALA A 534 -13.95 2.97 -4.72
C ALA A 534 -14.95 1.86 -5.13
N PHE A 535 -16.21 2.21 -5.38
CA PHE A 535 -17.23 1.25 -5.85
C PHE A 535 -16.91 0.69 -7.24
N ASP A 536 -16.57 1.56 -8.20
CA ASP A 536 -16.26 1.16 -9.56
C ASP A 536 -14.99 0.29 -9.60
N ALA A 537 -13.97 0.66 -8.81
CA ALA A 537 -12.76 -0.14 -8.62
C ALA A 537 -13.07 -1.51 -8.00
N MET A 538 -13.93 -1.57 -6.96
CA MET A 538 -14.38 -2.83 -6.37
C MET A 538 -15.10 -3.70 -7.43
N LYS A 539 -16.06 -3.14 -8.17
CA LYS A 539 -16.81 -3.87 -9.21
C LYS A 539 -15.92 -4.40 -10.32
N LEU A 540 -14.93 -3.61 -10.73
CA LEU A 540 -13.90 -4.03 -11.69
C LEU A 540 -13.13 -5.27 -11.17
N ILE A 541 -12.69 -5.24 -9.91
CA ILE A 541 -11.95 -6.33 -9.28
C ILE A 541 -12.85 -7.57 -9.12
N GLU A 542 -14.05 -7.42 -8.58
CA GLU A 542 -15.04 -8.51 -8.44
C GLU A 542 -15.32 -9.20 -9.78
N SER A 543 -15.51 -8.44 -10.85
CA SER A 543 -15.80 -8.99 -12.19
C SER A 543 -14.60 -9.75 -12.76
N ALA A 544 -13.38 -9.28 -12.48
CA ALA A 544 -12.16 -9.99 -12.87
C ALA A 544 -11.97 -11.31 -12.11
N LEU A 545 -12.52 -11.43 -10.90
CA LEU A 545 -12.50 -12.68 -10.13
C LEU A 545 -13.52 -13.69 -10.65
N ALA A 546 -14.76 -13.27 -10.89
CA ALA A 546 -15.80 -14.13 -11.43
C ALA A 546 -15.41 -14.76 -12.78
N SER A 547 -14.81 -13.96 -13.67
CA SER A 547 -14.37 -14.43 -15.00
C SER A 547 -13.20 -15.44 -14.96
N LYS A 548 -12.37 -15.43 -13.92
CA LYS A 548 -11.32 -16.45 -13.72
C LYS A 548 -11.90 -17.77 -13.19
N ALA A 549 -12.97 -17.72 -12.38
CA ALA A 549 -13.63 -18.90 -11.85
C ALA A 549 -14.40 -19.69 -12.93
N GLU A 550 -14.92 -19.02 -13.96
CA GLU A 550 -15.61 -19.67 -15.10
C GLU A 550 -14.67 -20.33 -16.12
N GLN A 551 -13.36 -20.11 -16.03
CA GLN A 551 -12.35 -20.65 -16.96
C GLN A 551 -11.61 -21.89 -16.44
N ILE A 552 -11.97 -22.38 -15.25
CA ILE A 552 -11.45 -23.61 -14.61
C ILE A 552 -12.54 -24.67 -14.69
#